data_AF-A0A9D7FR55-F1
#
_entry.id   AF-A0A9D7FR55-F1
#
_cell.length_a   1.000
_cell.length_b   1.000
_cell.length_c   1.000
_cell.angle_alpha   90.00
_cell.angle_beta   90.00
_cell.angle_gamma   90.00
#
_symmetry.space_group_name_H-M   'P 1'
#
loop_
_entity.id
_entity.type
_entity.pdbx_description
1 polymer ?
#
loop_
_entity_poly.entity_id
_entity_poly.type
_entity_poly.pdbx_seq_one_letter_code
_entity_poly.pdbx_strand_id
1 'polypeptide(L)' 'MNELTQQDSLTPEDITVQCLAVINAALNTENLATREALMFVLQERLRELYKVLGE' A
#
# COMPACT_ATOMS: atom_id res chain seq x y z
N MET A 1 16.40 -29.69 2.65
CA MET A 1 15.76 -28.96 1.54
C MET A 1 14.88 -27.89 2.17
N ASN A 2 15.40 -26.67 2.33
CA ASN A 2 14.64 -25.52 2.84
C ASN A 2 14.38 -24.60 1.64
N GLU A 3 13.28 -24.82 0.94
CA GLU A 3 12.73 -23.82 0.02
C GLU A 3 11.78 -22.93 0.85
N LEU A 4 12.38 -22.07 1.68
CA LEU A 4 11.66 -21.01 2.37
C LEU A 4 11.28 -19.94 1.34
N THR A 5 10.04 -20.04 0.86
CA THR A 5 9.19 -18.97 0.29
C THR A 5 9.90 -17.97 -0.61
N GLN A 6 9.79 -18.15 -1.92
CA GLN A 6 9.88 -17.04 -2.87
C GLN A 6 8.74 -16.06 -2.50
N GLN A 7 9.06 -15.04 -1.70
CA GLN A 7 8.23 -13.86 -1.62
C GLN A 7 8.37 -13.18 -2.98
N ASP A 8 7.33 -13.30 -3.81
CA ASP A 8 7.22 -12.45 -4.99
C ASP A 8 7.21 -11.00 -4.49
N SER A 9 8.31 -10.29 -4.74
CA SER A 9 8.40 -8.87 -4.46
C SER A 9 7.31 -8.15 -5.25
N LEU A 10 6.48 -7.37 -4.55
CA LEU A 10 5.44 -6.58 -5.20
C LEU A 10 6.05 -5.66 -6.25
N THR A 11 5.43 -5.63 -7.43
CA THR A 11 5.82 -4.69 -8.50
C THR A 11 5.37 -3.27 -8.16
N PRO A 12 5.97 -2.21 -8.75
CA PRO A 12 5.47 -0.85 -8.62
C PRO A 12 3.98 -0.72 -8.98
N GLU A 13 3.54 -1.48 -9.98
CA GLU A 13 2.14 -1.54 -10.41
C GLU A 13 1.24 -2.10 -9.30
N ASP A 14 1.64 -3.19 -8.63
CA ASP A 14 0.88 -3.77 -7.52
C ASP A 14 0.70 -2.77 -6.38
N ILE A 15 1.79 -2.07 -6.00
CA ILE A 15 1.76 -1.08 -4.91
C ILE A 15 0.89 0.13 -5.32
N THR A 16 0.94 0.53 -6.60
CA THR A 16 0.08 1.61 -7.12
C THR A 16 -1.39 1.24 -7.02
N VAL A 17 -1.77 0.00 -7.36
CA VAL A 17 -3.15 -0.49 -7.20
C VAL A 17 -3.58 -0.48 -5.74
N GLN A 18 -2.70 -0.88 -4.81
CA GLN A 18 -2.98 -0.80 -3.37
C GLN A 18 -3.21 0.64 -2.91
N CYS A 19 -2.38 1.60 -3.35
CA CYS A 19 -2.57 3.02 -3.07
C CYS A 19 -3.94 3.52 -3.55
N LEU A 20 -4.34 3.18 -4.77
CA LEU A 20 -5.65 3.56 -5.33
C LEU A 20 -6.81 2.95 -4.53
N ALA A 21 -6.68 1.69 -4.11
CA ALA A 21 -7.69 1.03 -3.28
C ALA A 21 -7.86 1.73 -1.92
N VAL A 22 -6.75 2.12 -1.27
CA VAL A 22 -6.78 2.85 0.01
C VAL A 22 -7.38 4.25 -0.16
N ILE A 23 -7.02 4.97 -1.24
CA ILE A 23 -7.63 6.27 -1.57
C ILE A 23 -9.14 6.13 -1.73
N ASN A 24 -9.60 5.15 -2.52
CA ASN A 24 -11.02 4.91 -2.72
C ASN A 24 -11.73 4.55 -1.40
N ALA A 25 -11.13 3.70 -0.57
CA ALA A 25 -11.68 3.38 0.75
C ALA A 25 -11.80 4.63 1.63
N ALA A 26 -10.77 5.49 1.67
CA ALA A 26 -10.79 6.72 2.46
C ALA A 26 -11.88 7.70 2.00
N LEU A 27 -12.06 7.85 0.69
CA LEU A 27 -13.10 8.72 0.11
C LEU A 27 -14.52 8.26 0.45
N ASN A 28 -14.74 6.95 0.57
CA ASN A 28 -16.05 6.36 0.86
C ASN A 28 -16.25 6.04 2.35
N THR A 29 -15.33 6.44 3.22
CA THR A 29 -15.41 6.18 4.66
C THR A 29 -15.94 7.39 5.41
N GLU A 30 -17.15 7.28 5.95
CA GLU A 30 -17.77 8.33 6.76
C GLU A 30 -17.07 8.51 8.12
N ASN A 31 -16.64 7.40 8.74
CA ASN A 31 -15.97 7.43 10.03
C ASN A 31 -14.60 8.14 9.94
N LEU A 32 -14.47 9.25 10.68
CA LEU A 32 -13.25 10.07 10.65
C LEU A 32 -12.01 9.31 11.09
N ALA A 33 -12.09 8.55 12.19
CA ALA A 33 -10.94 7.80 12.72
C ALA A 33 -10.47 6.72 11.73
N THR A 34 -11.40 6.01 11.10
CA THR A 34 -11.07 5.04 10.04
C THR A 34 -10.43 5.73 8.84
N ARG A 35 -10.93 6.91 8.44
CA ARG A 35 -10.37 7.68 7.34
C ARG A 35 -8.94 8.13 7.63
N GLU A 36 -8.66 8.61 8.85
CA GLU A 36 -7.32 8.97 9.28
C GLU A 36 -6.38 7.74 9.33
N ALA A 37 -6.86 6.61 9.83
CA ALA A 37 -6.11 5.36 9.78
C ALA A 37 -5.74 4.95 8.35
N LEU A 38 -6.67 5.07 7.40
CA LEU A 38 -6.41 4.81 5.98
C LEU A 38 -5.36 5.77 5.39
N MET A 39 -5.29 7.02 5.86
CA MET A 39 -4.24 7.95 5.43
C MET A 39 -2.84 7.49 5.88
N PHE A 40 -2.70 6.92 7.08
CA PHE A 40 -1.42 6.33 7.52
C PHE A 40 -1.03 5.11 6.68
N VAL A 41 -2.00 4.24 6.36
CA VAL A 41 -1.76 3.10 5.47
C VAL A 41 -1.33 3.58 4.09
N LEU A 42 -1.98 4.61 3.54
CA LEU A 42 -1.60 5.18 2.24
C LEU A 42 -0.16 5.72 2.26
N GLN A 43 0.23 6.44 3.32
CA GLN A 43 1.59 6.96 3.47
C GLN A 43 2.64 5.84 3.49
N GLU A 44 2.35 4.72 4.15
CA GLU A 44 3.23 3.55 4.16
C GLU A 44 3.35 2.93 2.77
N ARG A 45 2.23 2.70 2.08
CA ARG A 45 2.24 2.15 0.71
C ARG A 45 2.98 3.07 -0.27
N LEU A 46 2.81 4.38 -0.16
CA LEU A 46 3.54 5.36 -0.98
C LEU A 46 5.05 5.31 -0.69
N ARG A 47 5.46 5.18 0.57
CA ARG A 47 6.88 4.99 0.93
C ARG A 47 7.45 3.74 0.29
N GLU A 48 6.72 2.62 0.34
CA GLU A 48 7.13 1.39 -0.34
C GLU A 48 7.24 1.59 -1.85
N LEU A 49 6.28 2.27 -2.47
CA LEU A 49 6.32 2.59 -3.90
C LEU A 49 7.57 3.41 -4.26
N TYR A 50 7.88 4.45 -3.49
CA TYR A 50 9.09 5.26 -3.71
C TYR A 50 10.37 4.43 -3.60
N LYS A 51 10.43 3.52 -2.63
CA LYS A 51 11.55 2.60 -2.47
C LYS A 51 11.74 1.70 -3.69
N VAL A 52 10.66 1.18 -4.28
CA VAL A 52 10.77 0.31 -5.47
C VAL A 52 11.07 1.11 -6.74
N LEU A 53 10.67 2.38 -6.82
CA LEU A 53 10.88 3.23 -8.00
C LEU A 53 12.28 3.85 -8.11
N GLY A 54 13.09 3.88 -7.05
CA GLY A 54 14.49 4.32 -7.16
C GLY A 54 15.06 5.13 -6.00
N GLU A 55 14.72 4.78 -4.75
CA GLU A 55 15.69 4.90 -3.64
C GLU A 55 16.51 3.61 -3.50
#